data_AF-A0A2K9CDB5-F1
#
_entry.id   AF-A0A2K9CDB5-F1
#
_cell.length_a   1.000
_cell.length_b   1.000
_cell.length_c   1.000
_cell.angle_alpha   90.00
_cell.angle_beta   90.00
_cell.angle_gamma   90.00
#
_symmetry.space_group_name_H-M   'P 1'
#
loop_
_entity.id
_entity.type
_entity.pdbx_description
1 polymer ?
#
loop_
_entity_poly.entity_id
_entity_poly.type
_entity_poly.pdbx_seq_one_letter_code
_entity_poly.pdbx_strand_id
1 'polypeptide(L)'
;MQQINFELKDYENFNDYNDLMVQAFGIGCSLCESPEIILVLKDGPIPIGRLIKQQYKTLTDQEVESLIEKPLQQWQKFDDQNSEILKPTFLCAECFNTLNIERK
;
A
#
# COMPACT_ATOMS: atom_id res chain seq x y z
N MET A 1 13.20 -20.60 5.42
CA MET A 1 12.48 -19.35 5.12
C MET A 1 13.45 -18.39 4.48
N GLN A 2 13.05 -17.74 3.38
CA GLN A 2 13.85 -16.63 2.84
C GLN A 2 13.74 -15.43 3.80
N GLN A 3 14.81 -14.67 3.93
CA GLN A 3 14.85 -13.52 4.84
C GLN A 3 14.07 -12.35 4.23
N ILE A 4 13.02 -11.92 4.92
CA ILE A 4 12.24 -10.75 4.51
C ILE A 4 13.08 -9.48 4.68
N ASN A 5 13.15 -8.67 3.62
CA ASN A 5 13.84 -7.40 3.62
C ASN A 5 12.93 -6.33 4.22
N PHE A 6 13.01 -6.16 5.53
CA PHE A 6 12.16 -5.22 6.27
C PHE A 6 13.00 -4.28 7.11
N GLU A 7 12.87 -2.97 6.99
CA GLU A 7 13.41 -2.01 7.97
C GLU A 7 12.35 -0.98 8.33
N LEU A 8 11.97 -0.86 9.60
CA LEU A 8 10.89 0.04 10.04
C LEU A 8 11.07 1.50 9.56
N LYS A 9 12.32 1.97 9.45
CA LYS A 9 12.61 3.33 8.98
C LYS A 9 12.17 3.59 7.53
N ASP A 10 11.97 2.53 6.75
CA ASP A 10 11.56 2.59 5.35
C ASP A 10 10.04 2.62 5.20
N TYR A 11 9.27 2.55 6.30
CA TYR A 11 7.81 2.52 6.27
C TYR A 11 7.21 3.78 6.88
N GLU A 12 6.00 4.09 6.44
CA GLU A 12 5.13 5.13 7.02
C GLU A 12 3.71 4.58 7.20
N ASN A 13 2.89 5.31 7.97
CA ASN A 13 1.49 4.92 8.17
C ASN A 13 0.76 4.92 6.83
N PHE A 14 0.08 3.81 6.52
CA PHE A 14 -0.77 3.73 5.36
C PHE A 14 -2.01 4.60 5.60
N ASN A 15 -2.05 5.76 4.97
CA ASN A 15 -3.15 6.70 5.08
C ASN A 15 -3.83 6.83 3.71
N ASP A 16 -4.71 5.87 3.47
CA ASP A 16 -5.59 5.83 2.33
C ASP A 16 -7.00 6.27 2.76
N TYR A 17 -7.50 7.34 2.14
CA TYR A 17 -8.75 7.93 2.59
C TYR A 17 -9.93 7.00 2.29
N ASN A 18 -10.74 6.72 3.32
CA ASN A 18 -11.86 5.78 3.28
C ASN A 18 -11.46 4.35 2.89
N ASP A 19 -10.19 3.97 3.07
CA ASP A 19 -9.65 2.64 2.72
C ASP A 19 -9.99 2.21 1.28
N LEU A 20 -10.06 3.18 0.36
CA LEU A 20 -10.46 2.98 -1.03
C LEU A 20 -9.61 1.92 -1.74
N MET A 21 -8.31 1.88 -1.49
CA MET A 21 -7.40 0.89 -2.08
C MET A 21 -7.73 -0.53 -1.64
N VAL A 22 -8.11 -0.71 -0.38
CA VAL A 22 -8.54 -2.01 0.14
C VAL A 22 -9.92 -2.36 -0.40
N GLN A 23 -10.88 -1.43 -0.29
CA GLN A 23 -12.29 -1.68 -0.60
C GLN A 23 -12.58 -1.80 -2.10
N ALA A 24 -11.95 -0.96 -2.93
CA ALA A 24 -12.23 -0.88 -4.37
C ALA A 24 -11.24 -1.69 -5.22
N PHE A 25 -10.00 -1.85 -4.76
CA PHE A 25 -8.94 -2.51 -5.55
C PHE A 25 -8.39 -3.78 -4.90
N GLY A 26 -8.92 -4.19 -3.75
CA GLY A 26 -8.54 -5.44 -3.09
C GLY A 26 -7.09 -5.47 -2.61
N ILE A 27 -6.48 -4.31 -2.36
CA ILE A 27 -5.11 -4.24 -1.84
C ILE A 27 -5.10 -4.80 -0.41
N GLY A 28 -4.18 -5.71 -0.15
CA GLY A 28 -3.97 -6.34 1.16
C GLY A 28 -2.50 -6.32 1.57
N CYS A 29 -2.21 -6.83 2.76
CA CYS A 29 -0.84 -7.02 3.22
C CYS A 29 -0.05 -7.91 2.25
N SER A 30 1.14 -7.46 1.84
CA SER A 30 1.98 -8.20 0.88
C SER A 30 2.48 -9.56 1.39
N LEU A 31 2.25 -9.92 2.66
CA LEU A 31 2.69 -11.18 3.26
C LEU A 31 1.54 -12.16 3.57
N CYS A 32 0.36 -11.64 3.92
CA CYS A 32 -0.76 -12.47 4.37
C CYS A 32 -2.12 -12.08 3.77
N GLU A 33 -2.13 -11.11 2.85
CA GLU A 33 -3.31 -10.62 2.15
C GLU A 33 -4.39 -9.99 3.06
N SER A 34 -4.08 -9.79 4.35
CA SER A 34 -4.99 -9.13 5.29
C SER A 34 -5.37 -7.73 4.79
N PRO A 35 -6.67 -7.36 4.82
CA PRO A 35 -7.13 -6.04 4.40
C PRO A 35 -6.77 -4.92 5.40
N GLU A 36 -6.35 -5.28 6.62
CA GLU A 36 -6.03 -4.32 7.69
C GLU A 36 -4.59 -3.79 7.58
N ILE A 37 -4.33 -3.00 6.55
CA ILE A 37 -3.01 -2.42 6.29
C ILE A 37 -2.79 -1.21 7.22
N ILE A 38 -1.68 -1.22 7.96
CA ILE A 38 -1.29 -0.12 8.85
C ILE A 38 -0.05 0.64 8.37
N LEU A 39 0.80 -0.01 7.58
CA LEU A 39 2.07 0.53 7.12
C LEU A 39 2.23 0.31 5.62
N VAL A 40 2.86 1.28 4.96
CA VAL A 40 3.25 1.24 3.56
C VAL A 40 4.70 1.63 3.41
N LEU A 41 5.38 1.03 2.44
CA LEU A 41 6.75 1.38 2.11
C LEU A 41 6.84 2.83 1.60
N LYS A 42 7.83 3.58 2.09
CA LYS A 42 8.16 4.93 1.62
C LYS A 42 8.56 4.90 0.15
N ASP A 43 8.52 6.08 -0.47
CA ASP A 43 8.81 6.31 -1.89
C ASP A 43 7.83 5.63 -2.87
N GLY A 44 6.77 5.00 -2.35
CA GLY A 44 5.64 4.54 -3.14
C GLY A 44 4.79 5.69 -3.71
N PRO A 45 3.89 5.38 -4.66
CA PRO A 45 2.93 6.36 -5.17
C PRO A 45 2.04 6.93 -4.05
N ILE A 46 1.29 7.99 -4.36
CA ILE A 46 0.30 8.52 -3.42
C ILE A 46 -0.86 7.51 -3.34
N PRO A 47 -1.35 7.15 -2.13
CA PRO A 47 -2.54 6.32 -1.99
C PRO A 47 -3.76 6.92 -2.70
N ILE A 48 -4.56 6.07 -3.36
CA ILE A 48 -5.59 6.55 -4.30
C ILE A 48 -6.68 7.33 -3.59
N GLY A 49 -7.15 6.89 -2.43
CA GLY A 49 -8.13 7.62 -1.63
C GLY A 49 -7.63 9.03 -1.31
N ARG A 50 -6.32 9.19 -1.01
CA ARG A 50 -5.73 10.50 -0.75
C ARG A 50 -5.70 11.37 -2.02
N LEU A 51 -5.35 10.78 -3.16
CA LEU A 51 -5.31 11.45 -4.45
C LEU A 51 -6.70 11.95 -4.90
N ILE A 52 -7.76 11.17 -4.63
CA ILE A 52 -9.16 11.59 -4.84
C ILE A 52 -9.54 12.70 -3.85
N LYS A 53 -9.22 12.55 -2.56
CA LYS A 53 -9.54 13.57 -1.53
C LYS A 53 -8.91 14.93 -1.82
N GLN A 54 -7.77 14.95 -2.50
CA GLN A 54 -7.08 16.18 -2.89
C GLN A 54 -7.77 16.94 -4.03
N GLN A 55 -8.77 16.36 -4.70
CA GLN A 55 -9.53 17.06 -5.73
C GLN A 55 -10.51 18.05 -5.09
N TYR A 56 -10.42 19.32 -5.50
CA TYR A 56 -11.31 20.40 -5.01
C TYR A 56 -12.72 20.38 -5.64
N LYS A 57 -13.08 19.30 -6.33
CA LYS A 57 -14.37 19.14 -7.02
C LYS A 57 -14.90 17.72 -6.85
N THR A 58 -16.23 17.59 -6.94
CA THR A 58 -16.87 16.29 -7.14
C THR A 58 -16.48 15.78 -8.52
N LEU A 59 -16.00 14.54 -8.59
CA LEU A 59 -15.66 13.87 -9.83
C LEU A 59 -16.83 12.98 -10.27
N THR A 60 -17.01 12.85 -11.57
CA THR A 60 -17.80 11.77 -12.18
C THR A 60 -17.01 10.46 -12.17
N ASP A 61 -17.69 9.33 -12.32
CA ASP A 61 -17.04 8.00 -12.34
C ASP A 61 -15.95 7.91 -13.43
N GLN A 62 -16.20 8.47 -14.62
CA GLN A 62 -15.20 8.51 -15.71
C GLN A 62 -13.98 9.36 -15.37
N GLU A 63 -14.18 10.49 -14.68
CA GLU A 63 -13.06 11.32 -14.21
C GLU A 63 -12.28 10.61 -13.12
N VAL A 64 -12.94 9.87 -12.22
CA VAL A 64 -12.27 9.03 -11.23
C VAL A 64 -11.43 7.97 -11.94
N GLU A 65 -12.02 7.19 -12.84
CA GLU A 65 -11.33 6.12 -13.57
C GLU A 65 -10.07 6.63 -14.29
N SER A 66 -10.20 7.72 -15.03
CA SER A 66 -9.07 8.36 -15.72
C SER A 66 -7.99 8.89 -14.77
N LEU A 67 -8.40 9.37 -13.59
CA LEU A 67 -7.51 9.91 -12.57
C LEU A 67 -6.69 8.80 -11.89
N ILE A 68 -7.28 7.61 -11.70
CA ILE A 68 -6.69 6.53 -10.90
C ILE A 68 -5.99 5.45 -11.72
N GLU A 69 -6.26 5.33 -13.03
CA GLU A 69 -5.70 4.28 -13.89
C GLU A 69 -4.17 4.23 -13.81
N LYS A 70 -3.52 5.38 -14.02
CA LYS A 70 -2.06 5.48 -13.98
C LYS A 70 -1.50 5.26 -12.56
N PRO A 71 -2.05 5.88 -11.49
CA PRO A 71 -1.68 5.54 -10.11
C PRO A 71 -1.80 4.04 -9.77
N LEU A 72 -2.85 3.36 -10.23
CA LEU A 72 -3.01 1.91 -10.02
C LEU A 72 -1.87 1.12 -10.65
N GLN A 73 -1.54 1.41 -11.91
CA GLN A 73 -0.42 0.77 -12.61
C GLN A 73 0.92 1.04 -11.91
N GLN A 74 1.11 2.25 -11.38
CA GLN A 74 2.30 2.60 -10.61
C GLN A 74 2.39 1.82 -9.30
N TRP A 75 1.26 1.65 -8.60
CA TRP A 75 1.20 0.83 -7.39
C TRP A 75 1.50 -0.63 -7.66
N GLN A 76 0.90 -1.21 -8.71
CA GLN A 76 1.17 -2.60 -9.10
C GLN A 76 2.66 -2.81 -9.38
N LYS A 77 3.25 -1.95 -10.22
CA LYS A 77 4.67 -2.05 -10.56
C LYS A 77 5.57 -1.89 -9.33
N PHE A 78 5.22 -0.98 -8.42
CA PHE A 78 5.99 -0.76 -7.21
C PHE A 78 5.94 -2.00 -6.31
N ASP A 79 4.76 -2.61 -6.15
CA ASP A 79 4.61 -3.83 -5.36
C ASP A 79 5.35 -5.02 -5.98
N ASP A 80 5.25 -5.21 -7.30
CA ASP A 80 5.97 -6.25 -8.03
C ASP A 80 7.49 -6.14 -7.82
N GLN A 81 8.05 -4.93 -7.97
CA GLN A 81 9.48 -4.68 -7.80
C GLN A 81 9.98 -4.95 -6.38
N ASN A 82 9.18 -4.62 -5.38
CA ASN A 82 9.53 -4.86 -3.98
C ASN A 82 9.41 -6.34 -3.61
N SER A 83 8.41 -7.04 -4.17
CA SER A 83 8.22 -8.48 -4.01
C SER A 83 9.43 -9.28 -4.53
N GLU A 84 10.02 -8.88 -5.66
CA GLU A 84 11.25 -9.51 -6.20
C GLU A 84 12.44 -9.50 -5.22
N ILE A 85 12.50 -8.49 -4.34
CA ILE A 85 13.54 -8.35 -3.31
C ILE A 85 13.04 -8.70 -1.90
N LEU A 86 11.91 -9.39 -1.81
CA LEU A 86 11.27 -9.81 -0.55
C LEU A 86 11.01 -8.65 0.42
N LYS A 87 10.72 -7.47 -0.11
CA LYS A 87 10.37 -6.28 0.65
C LYS A 87 8.85 -6.10 0.58
N PRO A 88 8.11 -6.25 1.68
CA PRO A 88 6.66 -6.09 1.64
C PRO A 88 6.31 -4.62 1.42
N THR A 89 5.45 -4.31 0.46
CA THR A 89 4.98 -2.94 0.21
C THR A 89 3.96 -2.51 1.26
N PHE A 90 3.02 -3.41 1.58
CA PHE A 90 1.93 -3.17 2.52
C PHE A 90 2.03 -4.15 3.69
N LEU A 91 1.90 -3.63 4.91
CA LEU A 91 2.01 -4.42 6.14
C LEU A 91 0.79 -4.22 7.04
N CYS A 92 0.19 -5.33 7.48
CA CYS A 92 -0.77 -5.35 8.57
C CYS A 92 -0.06 -5.38 9.93
N ALA A 93 -0.82 -5.16 10.99
CA ALA A 93 -0.29 -5.12 12.36
C ALA A 93 0.37 -6.44 12.77
N GLU A 94 -0.23 -7.57 12.41
CA GLU A 94 0.29 -8.90 12.76
C GLU A 94 1.64 -9.19 12.10
N CYS A 95 1.75 -8.96 10.79
CA CYS A 95 3.00 -9.14 10.06
C CYS A 95 4.08 -8.17 10.54
N PHE A 96 3.74 -6.91 10.77
CA PHE A 96 4.67 -5.94 11.34
C PHE A 96 5.19 -6.41 12.71
N ASN A 97 4.31 -6.84 13.61
CA ASN A 97 4.69 -7.31 14.93
C ASN A 97 5.61 -8.53 14.84
N THR A 98 5.30 -9.49 13.98
CA THR A 98 6.12 -10.69 13.75
C THR A 98 7.53 -10.31 13.30
N LEU A 99 7.64 -9.49 12.25
CA LEU A 99 8.93 -9.03 11.72
C LEU A 99 9.74 -8.19 12.72
N ASN A 100 9.07 -7.45 13.60
CA ASN A 100 9.72 -6.62 14.60
C ASN A 100 10.17 -7.41 15.84
N ILE A 101 9.47 -8.50 16.19
CA ILE A 101 9.84 -9.40 17.28
C ILE A 101 11.04 -10.26 16.89
N GLU A 102 11.07 -10.80 15.67
CA GLU A 102 12.18 -11.64 15.16
C GLU A 102 13.52 -10.89 15.02
N ARG A 103 13.52 -9.56 15.21
CA ARG A 103 14.73 -8.71 15.23
C ARG A 103 15.32 -8.47 16.62
N LYS A 104 14.63 -8.89 17.68
CA LYS A 104 15.15 -8.84 19.07
C LYS A 104 15.82 -10.15 19.44
#